data_AF-A0A2D1SRR0-F1
#
_entry.id   AF-A0A2D1SRR0-F1
#
_cell.length_a   1.000
_cell.length_b   1.000
_cell.length_c   1.000
_cell.angle_alpha   90.00
_cell.angle_beta   90.00
_cell.angle_gamma   90.00
#
_symmetry.space_group_name_H-M   'P 1'
#
loop_
_entity.id
_entity.type
_entity.pdbx_description
1 polymer ?
#
loop_
_entity_poly.entity_id
_entity_poly.type
_entity_poly.pdbx_seq_one_letter_code
_entity_poly.pdbx_strand_id
1 'polypeptide(L)'
;MKKWIINIGYFVILNLIFIIVDGTPLITDFGFGDFGKRVLQTGFFTNWFNFYETQFFNIVLFFAMLHLILTGLYDVLFKARTQ
;
A
#
# COMPACT_ATOMS: atom_id res chain seq x y z
N MET A 1 -6.37 18.08 -9.58
CA MET A 1 -5.00 17.96 -10.13
C MET A 1 -3.91 18.10 -9.08
N LYS A 2 -3.67 19.27 -8.45
CA LYS A 2 -2.58 19.45 -7.45
C LYS A 2 -2.56 18.39 -6.32
N LYS A 3 -3.71 18.09 -5.70
CA LYS A 3 -3.82 17.07 -4.64
C LYS A 3 -3.55 15.64 -5.13
N TRP A 4 -3.99 15.30 -6.34
CA TRP A 4 -3.81 13.97 -6.93
C TRP A 4 -2.33 13.70 -7.27
N ILE A 5 -1.63 14.71 -7.81
CA ILE A 5 -0.18 14.65 -8.06
C ILE A 5 0.59 14.43 -6.76
N ILE A 6 0.19 15.10 -5.67
CA ILE A 6 0.82 14.93 -4.35
C ILE A 6 0.62 13.49 -3.84
N ASN A 7 -0.60 12.94 -3.93
CA ASN A 7 -0.87 11.57 -3.48
C ASN A 7 -0.07 10.53 -4.28
N ILE A 8 0.07 10.72 -5.60
CA ILE A 8 0.94 9.87 -6.42
C ILE A 8 2.40 10.00 -5.98
N GLY A 9 2.87 11.23 -5.74
CA GLY A 9 4.22 11.48 -5.24
C GLY A 9 4.50 10.72 -3.93
N TYR A 10 3.58 10.79 -2.96
CA TYR A 10 3.70 10.02 -1.72
C TYR A 10 3.75 8.51 -1.98
N PHE A 11 2.89 8.01 -2.87
CA PHE A 11 2.87 6.59 -3.22
C PHE A 11 4.20 6.14 -3.83
N VAL A 12 4.77 6.92 -4.75
CA VAL A 12 6.05 6.60 -5.39
C VAL A 12 7.19 6.63 -4.37
N ILE A 13 7.27 7.67 -3.53
CA ILE A 13 8.32 7.79 -2.50
C ILE A 13 8.24 6.62 -1.52
N LEU A 14 7.04 6.25 -1.08
CA LEU A 14 6.84 5.10 -0.19
C LEU A 14 7.38 3.80 -0.81
N ASN A 15 7.07 3.52 -2.08
CA ASN A 15 7.56 2.34 -2.78
C ASN A 15 9.08 2.35 -2.95
N LEU A 16 9.69 3.51 -3.20
CA LEU A 16 11.15 3.64 -3.28
C LEU A 16 11.82 3.29 -1.95
N ILE A 17 11.26 3.77 -0.84
CA ILE A 17 11.76 3.43 0.51
C ILE A 17 11.63 1.93 0.76
N PHE A 18 10.50 1.33 0.40
CA PHE A 18 10.30 -0.11 0.58
C PHE A 18 11.32 -0.92 -0.22
N ILE A 19 11.56 -0.59 -1.49
CA ILE A 19 12.56 -1.31 -2.31
C ILE A 19 13.97 -1.22 -1.68
N ILE A 20 14.33 -0.09 -1.08
CA ILE A 20 15.66 0.10 -0.46
C ILE A 20 15.80 -0.70 0.84
N VAL A 21 14.73 -0.80 1.63
CA VAL A 21 14.77 -1.37 2.99
C VAL A 21 14.34 -2.84 3.01
N ASP A 22 13.62 -3.32 2.01
CA ASP A 22 13.16 -4.71 1.92
C ASP A 22 14.35 -5.69 1.84
N GLY A 23 14.25 -6.80 2.57
CA GLY A 23 15.34 -7.78 2.71
C GLY A 23 16.52 -7.31 3.57
N THR A 24 16.50 -6.07 4.10
CA THR A 24 17.56 -5.61 5.01
C THR A 24 17.30 -6.09 6.44
N PRO A 25 18.35 -6.41 7.22
CA PRO A 25 18.21 -6.90 8.60
C PRO A 25 17.58 -5.87 9.56
N LEU A 26 17.41 -4.61 9.12
CA LEU A 26 16.72 -3.57 9.87
C LEU A 26 15.26 -3.93 10.16
N ILE A 27 14.64 -4.74 9.28
CA ILE A 27 13.21 -5.03 9.30
C ILE A 27 13.01 -6.54 9.12
N THR A 28 13.28 -7.29 10.18
CA THR A 28 13.23 -8.77 10.14
C THR A 28 12.02 -9.34 10.88
N ASP A 29 11.38 -8.59 11.78
CA ASP A 29 10.18 -9.08 12.46
C ASP A 29 9.26 -7.93 12.89
N PHE A 30 8.38 -7.51 11.99
CA PHE A 30 7.21 -6.74 12.39
C PHE A 30 6.17 -7.72 12.94
N GLY A 31 6.10 -7.81 14.27
CA GLY A 31 5.09 -8.59 14.97
C GLY A 31 3.69 -8.08 14.66
N PHE A 32 3.05 -8.63 13.63
CA PHE A 32 1.61 -8.50 13.47
C PHE A 32 0.90 -9.38 14.50
N GLY A 33 -0.07 -8.81 15.20
CA GLY A 33 -1.01 -9.60 16.01
C GLY A 33 -1.70 -10.66 15.15
N ASP A 34 -2.35 -11.64 15.80
CA ASP A 34 -2.92 -12.82 15.13
C ASP A 34 -3.80 -12.51 13.92
N PHE A 35 -4.53 -11.39 13.94
CA PHE A 35 -5.32 -10.95 12.80
C PHE A 35 -4.47 -10.65 11.57
N GLY A 36 -3.38 -9.89 11.72
CA GLY A 36 -2.48 -9.55 10.61
C GLY A 36 -1.78 -10.79 10.06
N LYS A 37 -1.36 -11.72 10.93
CA LYS A 37 -0.79 -13.01 10.49
C LYS A 37 -1.79 -13.82 9.64
N ARG A 38 -3.06 -13.89 10.04
CA ARG A 38 -4.10 -14.59 9.26
C ARG A 38 -4.35 -13.92 7.91
N VAL A 39 -4.39 -12.59 7.87
CA VAL A 39 -4.55 -11.82 6.62
C VAL A 39 -3.38 -12.10 5.68
N LEU A 40 -2.15 -12.09 6.19
CA LEU A 40 -0.94 -12.37 5.41
C LEU A 40 -0.86 -13.79 4.86
N GLN A 41 -1.49 -14.75 5.56
CA GLN A 41 -1.56 -16.14 5.12
C GLN A 41 -2.66 -16.40 4.07
N THR A 42 -3.48 -15.39 3.74
CA THR A 42 -4.49 -15.57 2.69
C THR A 42 -3.84 -15.78 1.33
N GLY A 43 -4.54 -16.50 0.44
CA GLY A 43 -4.12 -16.71 -0.96
C GLY A 43 -3.87 -15.39 -1.72
N PHE A 44 -4.53 -14.31 -1.29
CA PHE A 44 -4.32 -12.98 -1.86
C PHE A 44 -2.90 -12.46 -1.56
N PHE A 45 -2.48 -12.39 -0.30
CA PHE A 45 -1.15 -11.88 0.06
C PHE A 45 -0.01 -12.85 -0.21
N THR A 46 -0.29 -14.14 -0.31
CA THR A 46 0.74 -15.15 -0.62
C THR A 46 1.00 -15.31 -2.11
N ASN A 47 -0.03 -15.26 -2.95
CA ASN A 47 0.11 -15.55 -4.39
C ASN A 47 -0.03 -14.31 -5.28
N TRP A 48 -0.85 -13.33 -4.89
CA TRP A 48 -1.22 -12.20 -5.77
C TRP A 48 -0.62 -10.87 -5.33
N PHE A 49 -0.47 -10.66 -4.02
CA PHE A 49 -0.06 -9.41 -3.40
C PHE A 49 1.20 -9.58 -2.54
N ASN A 50 2.20 -10.27 -3.12
CA ASN A 50 3.50 -10.53 -2.51
C ASN A 50 4.62 -9.81 -3.28
N PHE A 51 4.64 -8.48 -3.19
CA PHE A 51 5.59 -7.65 -3.95
C PHE A 51 6.91 -7.44 -3.22
N TYR A 52 6.91 -7.56 -1.90
CA TYR A 52 8.04 -7.40 -1.00
C TYR A 52 8.23 -8.66 -0.16
N GLU A 53 9.48 -8.99 0.18
CA GLU A 53 9.81 -10.09 1.08
C GLU A 53 9.22 -9.86 2.47
N THR A 54 9.28 -8.60 2.92
CA THR A 54 8.70 -8.17 4.18
C THR A 54 7.17 -8.09 4.05
N GLN A 55 6.48 -9.06 4.64
CA GLN A 55 5.01 -9.13 4.60
C GLN A 55 4.31 -7.84 5.08
N PHE A 56 4.91 -7.12 6.03
CA PHE A 56 4.38 -5.82 6.49
C PHE A 56 4.29 -4.79 5.36
N PHE A 57 5.28 -4.72 4.49
CA PHE A 57 5.25 -3.79 3.36
C PHE A 57 4.14 -4.12 2.37
N ASN A 58 3.84 -5.40 2.14
CA ASN A 58 2.71 -5.81 1.31
C ASN A 58 1.37 -5.30 1.88
N ILE A 59 1.18 -5.32 3.20
CA ILE A 59 -0.03 -4.74 3.80
C ILE A 59 -0.08 -3.22 3.62
N VAL A 60 1.03 -2.53 3.91
CA VAL A 60 1.06 -1.08 3.78
C VAL A 60 0.85 -0.66 2.32
N LEU A 61 1.44 -1.38 1.37
CA LEU A 61 1.23 -1.18 -0.06
C LEU A 61 -0.24 -1.36 -0.43
N PHE A 62 -0.92 -2.39 0.10
CA PHE A 62 -2.33 -2.63 -0.14
C PHE A 62 -3.20 -1.44 0.30
N PHE A 63 -2.98 -0.92 1.51
CA PHE A 63 -3.70 0.24 2.00
C PHE A 63 -3.35 1.53 1.25
N ALA A 64 -2.09 1.73 0.88
CA ALA A 64 -1.67 2.88 0.10
C ALA A 64 -2.32 2.88 -1.29
N MET A 65 -2.39 1.71 -1.93
CA MET A 65 -3.05 1.53 -3.21
C MET A 65 -4.57 1.73 -3.09
N LEU A 66 -5.21 1.16 -2.07
CA LEU A 66 -6.63 1.41 -1.77
C LEU A 66 -6.92 2.90 -1.58
N HIS A 67 -6.08 3.60 -0.81
CA HIS A 67 -6.21 5.04 -0.59
C HIS A 67 -6.13 5.83 -1.90
N LEU A 68 -5.19 5.48 -2.78
CA LEU A 68 -5.01 6.13 -4.08
C LEU A 68 -6.23 5.90 -4.99
N ILE A 69 -6.73 4.66 -5.05
CA ILE A 69 -7.94 4.30 -5.83
C ILE A 69 -9.17 5.03 -5.29
N LEU A 70 -9.42 4.99 -3.98
CA LEU A 70 -10.59 5.62 -3.36
C LEU A 70 -10.56 7.14 -3.54
N THR A 71 -9.40 7.77 -3.38
CA THR A 71 -9.26 9.22 -3.59
C THR A 71 -9.48 9.60 -5.04
N GLY A 72 -8.93 8.81 -5.98
CA GLY A 72 -9.18 9.01 -7.41
C GLY A 72 -10.65 8.83 -7.77
N LEU A 73 -11.29 7.77 -7.25
CA LEU A 73 -12.71 7.49 -7.47
C LEU A 73 -13.61 8.58 -6.91
N TYR A 74 -13.31 9.08 -5.70
CA TYR A 74 -14.04 10.18 -5.09
C TYR A 74 -13.94 11.45 -5.93
N ASP A 75 -12.73 11.80 -6.39
CA ASP A 75 -12.54 12.95 -7.26
C ASP A 75 -13.31 12.79 -8.59
N VAL A 76 -13.34 11.60 -9.18
CA VAL A 76 -14.09 11.37 -10.43
C VAL A 76 -15.60 11.39 -10.19
N LEU A 77 -16.13 10.64 -9.24
CA LEU A 77 -17.58 10.45 -9.06
C LEU A 77 -18.27 11.65 -8.41
N PHE A 78 -17.65 12.25 -7.39
CA PHE A 78 -18.30 13.29 -6.59
C PHE A 78 -17.91 14.70 -7.03
N LYS A 79 -16.70 14.91 -7.54
CA LYS A 79 -16.27 16.22 -8.02
C LYS A 79 -16.77 16.53 -9.43
N ALA A 80 -16.88 15.53 -10.31
CA ALA A 80 -17.45 15.74 -11.64
C ALA A 80 -18.97 16.01 -11.62
N ARG A 81 -19.66 15.70 -10.52
CA ARG A 81 -21.10 15.94 -10.34
C ARG A 81 -21.44 17.36 -9.85
N THR A 82 -20.44 18.14 -9.43
CA THR A 82 -20.62 19.48 -8.83
C THR A 82 -20.12 20.63 -9.72
N GLN A 83 -19.75 20.34 -10.97
CA GLN A 83 -19.58 21.32 -12.05
C GLN A 83 -20.71 21.19 -13.05
#